data_AF-A0A239LM32-F1
#
_entry.id   AF-A0A239LM32-F1
#
_cell.length_a   1.000
_cell.length_b   1.000
_cell.length_c   1.000
_cell.angle_alpha   90.00
_cell.angle_beta   90.00
_cell.angle_gamma   90.00
#
_symmetry.space_group_name_H-M   'P 1'
#
loop_
_entity.id
_entity.type
_entity.pdbx_description
1 polymer ?
#
loop_
_entity_poly.entity_id
_entity_poly.type
_entity_poly.pdbx_seq_one_letter_code
_entity_poly.pdbx_strand_id
1 'polypeptide(L)'
;MRTRFSMAAGAAALALAIVVALNAPASAATLFGDDFADGNASGWSTSGGSWSVSGQAYRQSSTGADAKAQAGSTAWTDYAVRARVQPVAFGSSARSVGVVARAQNTTTFYSLVLVGAGRVELRRVSGGGVTVLASSPATVTPGGWHELTLTVAGSALRGALGGQTLVTATDATFAGGRVGLVASYASAVFDDVAVFTGSGPDPTPTPSEPTSTPGPPPLPGLPDGFASVAGLGLSGTTGGAAGPTVAVSTAASLASYAGAPTPYTILVSGRISLSGMVTVVANKSIVGVGSTAELTGGGLQLGTTTRPGNNVIIRNIRFSGASDDSISVTNSAHHVWIDHNEFLPAYDGSVDVKRQSTFVTISWNRFTGTDKSALLGHSDSYPADVGYLKVTYHHNLFDGSNQRHPRARFGEPVHVYNNYYRDIGLYGVASTENAGVVVEGNYFENVAYPCYSVGGYAESAPGRLVQRSNVFVGSGTCEAGGAVQEPSSYYSYSLSPASSVPAAVTAGAGVGRL
;
A
#
# COMPACT_ATOMS: atom_id res chain seq x y z
N MET A 1 9.66 -76.41 -45.83
CA MET A 1 8.73 -76.85 -44.75
C MET A 1 8.35 -75.60 -43.94
N ARG A 2 7.41 -74.77 -44.42
CA ARG A 2 6.02 -74.56 -43.92
C ARG A 2 5.84 -74.46 -42.38
N THR A 3 5.43 -73.25 -41.94
CA THR A 3 4.42 -72.89 -40.90
C THR A 3 4.74 -73.18 -39.41
N ARG A 4 4.38 -72.40 -38.37
CA ARG A 4 3.45 -71.25 -38.13
C ARG A 4 3.73 -70.64 -36.71
N PHE A 5 3.41 -69.34 -36.54
CA PHE A 5 2.94 -68.51 -35.38
C PHE A 5 2.90 -69.11 -33.94
N SER A 6 3.14 -68.37 -32.83
CA SER A 6 2.37 -67.20 -32.35
C SER A 6 2.97 -66.42 -31.14
N MET A 7 2.74 -65.10 -31.19
CA MET A 7 2.65 -64.00 -30.18
C MET A 7 2.74 -64.25 -28.65
N ALA A 8 3.35 -63.27 -27.92
CA ALA A 8 2.64 -62.37 -26.99
C ALA A 8 3.55 -61.22 -26.49
N ALA A 9 2.90 -60.08 -26.20
CA ALA A 9 3.45 -58.75 -25.99
C ALA A 9 3.82 -58.43 -24.52
N GLY A 10 4.66 -57.40 -24.33
CA GLY A 10 4.88 -56.73 -23.05
C GLY A 10 5.44 -55.33 -23.27
N ALA A 11 4.64 -54.31 -22.94
CA ALA A 11 5.02 -52.89 -22.98
C ALA A 11 5.55 -52.44 -21.61
N ALA A 12 6.58 -51.59 -21.59
CA ALA A 12 7.03 -50.86 -20.39
C ALA A 12 7.38 -49.42 -20.76
N ALA A 13 6.79 -48.47 -20.01
CA ALA A 13 6.86 -47.03 -20.21
C ALA A 13 8.15 -46.41 -19.62
N LEU A 14 8.64 -45.36 -20.27
CA LEU A 14 9.83 -44.59 -19.91
C LEU A 14 9.43 -43.41 -18.99
N ALA A 15 10.07 -43.28 -17.82
CA ALA A 15 9.91 -42.14 -16.93
C ALA A 15 10.94 -41.05 -17.25
N LEU A 16 10.49 -39.80 -17.44
CA LEU A 16 11.33 -38.63 -17.68
C LEU A 16 11.36 -37.76 -16.41
N ALA A 17 12.54 -37.59 -15.81
CA ALA A 17 12.76 -36.70 -14.67
C ALA A 17 13.04 -35.27 -15.17
N ILE A 18 12.24 -34.30 -14.75
CA ILE A 18 12.43 -32.87 -15.02
C ILE A 18 13.19 -32.26 -13.84
N VAL A 19 14.37 -31.70 -14.11
CA VAL A 19 15.11 -30.85 -13.17
C VAL A 19 14.58 -29.42 -13.33
N VAL A 20 13.89 -28.91 -12.31
CA VAL A 20 13.48 -27.50 -12.25
C VAL A 20 14.62 -26.70 -11.61
N ALA A 21 15.26 -25.83 -12.40
CA ALA A 21 16.16 -24.82 -11.87
C ALA A 21 15.32 -23.68 -11.26
N LEU A 22 15.51 -23.42 -9.97
CA LEU A 22 14.89 -22.31 -9.25
C LEU A 22 15.59 -21.00 -9.63
N ASN A 23 14.89 -20.10 -10.35
CA ASN A 23 15.29 -18.71 -10.52
C ASN A 23 14.85 -17.91 -9.29
N ALA A 24 15.78 -17.55 -8.42
CA ALA A 24 15.55 -16.53 -7.40
C ALA A 24 15.60 -15.13 -8.05
N PRO A 25 14.67 -14.20 -7.73
CA PRO A 25 14.80 -12.82 -8.19
C PRO A 25 15.97 -12.14 -7.47
N ALA A 26 16.88 -11.53 -8.24
CA ALA A 26 17.96 -10.72 -7.69
C ALA A 26 17.40 -9.42 -7.08
N SER A 27 17.64 -9.18 -5.80
CA SER A 27 17.34 -7.92 -5.13
C SER A 27 18.42 -6.88 -5.47
N ALA A 28 18.05 -5.73 -6.03
CA ALA A 28 18.98 -4.64 -6.32
C ALA A 28 19.33 -3.90 -5.01
N ALA A 29 20.61 -3.88 -4.65
CA ALA A 29 21.08 -3.21 -3.44
C ALA A 29 21.13 -1.68 -3.65
N THR A 30 20.72 -0.92 -2.64
CA THR A 30 20.91 0.54 -2.60
C THR A 30 22.38 0.87 -2.34
N LEU A 31 23.01 1.59 -3.26
CA LEU A 31 24.42 2.03 -3.18
C LEU A 31 24.59 3.31 -2.37
N PHE A 32 23.60 4.19 -2.43
CA PHE A 32 23.61 5.51 -1.79
C PHE A 32 22.18 6.04 -1.73
N GLY A 33 21.87 6.81 -0.70
CA GLY A 33 20.63 7.54 -0.61
C GLY A 33 20.77 8.76 0.29
N ASP A 34 20.01 9.81 -0.02
CA ASP A 34 19.93 11.03 0.77
C ASP A 34 18.53 11.62 0.62
N ASP A 35 17.78 11.68 1.72
CA ASP A 35 16.46 12.30 1.83
C ASP A 35 16.53 13.72 2.41
N PHE A 36 17.73 14.20 2.74
CA PHE A 36 18.00 15.51 3.36
C PHE A 36 17.18 15.79 4.64
N ALA A 37 16.54 14.77 5.23
CA ALA A 37 15.66 14.91 6.38
C ALA A 37 16.45 15.17 7.67
N ASP A 38 17.73 14.82 7.66
CA ASP A 38 18.71 15.08 8.70
C ASP A 38 19.22 16.55 8.71
N GLY A 39 18.72 17.37 7.78
CA GLY A 39 19.00 18.81 7.72
C GLY A 39 20.37 19.17 7.15
N ASN A 40 21.12 18.23 6.56
CA ASN A 40 22.40 18.51 5.95
C ASN A 40 22.56 17.83 4.57
N ALA A 41 23.60 18.21 3.82
CA ALA A 41 23.95 17.59 2.53
C ALA A 41 25.35 16.99 2.60
N SER A 42 25.65 16.28 3.70
CA SER A 42 26.95 15.63 3.88
C SER A 42 27.22 14.64 2.76
N GLY A 43 28.43 14.66 2.20
CA GLY A 43 28.79 13.81 1.05
C GLY A 43 28.47 14.43 -0.31
N TRP A 44 27.82 15.60 -0.36
CA TRP A 44 27.64 16.37 -1.59
C TRP A 44 28.72 17.42 -1.79
N SER A 45 29.15 17.57 -3.03
CA SER A 45 30.11 18.59 -3.47
C SER A 45 29.49 19.44 -4.58
N THR A 46 29.50 20.76 -4.41
CA THR A 46 28.78 21.69 -5.31
C THR A 46 29.71 22.48 -6.21
N SER A 47 29.18 22.89 -7.36
CA SER A 47 29.83 23.76 -8.34
C SER A 47 28.81 24.71 -8.92
N GLY A 48 28.99 26.00 -8.66
CA GLY A 48 28.05 27.05 -9.08
C GLY A 48 26.71 27.00 -8.33
N GLY A 49 25.93 28.07 -8.48
CA GLY A 49 24.65 28.24 -7.81
C GLY A 49 24.75 28.52 -6.30
N SER A 50 23.60 28.47 -5.64
CA SER A 50 23.46 28.65 -4.19
C SER A 50 22.70 27.44 -3.64
N TRP A 51 23.41 26.57 -2.93
CA TRP A 51 22.90 25.29 -2.45
C TRP A 51 22.76 25.29 -0.93
N SER A 52 21.63 24.80 -0.43
CA SER A 52 21.36 24.68 1.01
C SER A 52 20.30 23.63 1.27
N VAL A 53 20.40 22.90 2.38
CA VAL A 53 19.27 22.10 2.87
C VAL A 53 18.34 22.99 3.68
N SER A 54 17.06 23.00 3.32
CA SER A 54 16.03 23.79 3.99
C SER A 54 14.68 23.12 3.80
N GLY A 55 13.93 22.96 4.89
CA GLY A 55 12.63 22.29 4.85
C GLY A 55 12.73 20.81 4.47
N GLN A 56 13.76 20.12 4.96
CA GLN A 56 14.03 18.70 4.70
C GLN A 56 14.22 18.35 3.21
N ALA A 57 14.74 19.29 2.43
CA ALA A 57 15.04 19.06 1.02
C ALA A 57 16.24 19.90 0.59
N TYR A 58 16.93 19.47 -0.47
CA TYR A 58 18.10 20.15 -0.98
C TYR A 58 17.74 21.18 -2.03
N ARG A 59 17.98 22.45 -1.74
CA ARG A 59 17.54 23.57 -2.57
C ARG A 59 18.70 24.21 -3.29
N GLN A 60 18.55 24.37 -4.60
CA GLN A 60 19.29 25.30 -5.43
C GLN A 60 18.40 26.55 -5.62
N SER A 61 18.90 27.75 -5.30
CA SER A 61 18.10 29.00 -5.41
C SER A 61 18.53 29.98 -6.50
N SER A 62 19.72 29.86 -7.09
CA SER A 62 20.26 30.83 -8.05
C SER A 62 19.90 30.52 -9.51
N THR A 63 19.58 31.51 -10.33
CA THR A 63 19.31 31.31 -11.76
C THR A 63 20.41 31.87 -12.67
N GLY A 64 21.51 32.37 -12.08
CA GLY A 64 22.53 33.14 -12.80
C GLY A 64 23.54 32.32 -13.62
N ALA A 65 23.66 31.01 -13.36
CA ALA A 65 24.61 30.13 -14.04
C ALA A 65 24.16 28.66 -13.94
N ASP A 66 24.93 27.77 -14.57
CA ASP A 66 24.83 26.34 -14.33
C ASP A 66 25.29 26.00 -12.90
N ALA A 67 24.49 25.20 -12.21
CA ALA A 67 24.72 24.74 -10.85
C ALA A 67 24.64 23.22 -10.79
N LYS A 68 25.60 22.59 -10.10
CA LYS A 68 25.74 21.14 -10.02
C LYS A 68 26.07 20.73 -8.60
N ALA A 69 25.55 19.59 -8.17
CA ALA A 69 25.94 18.94 -6.93
C ALA A 69 26.25 17.46 -7.22
N GLN A 70 27.33 16.92 -6.69
CA GLN A 70 27.77 15.53 -6.95
C GLN A 70 28.05 14.78 -5.64
N ALA A 71 27.69 13.51 -5.62
CA ALA A 71 27.88 12.61 -4.48
C ALA A 71 28.25 11.19 -4.96
N GLY A 72 28.62 10.32 -4.02
CA GLY A 72 28.94 8.92 -4.31
C GLY A 72 30.32 8.70 -4.91
N SER A 73 30.50 7.55 -5.58
CA SER A 73 31.82 7.05 -6.01
C SER A 73 32.07 7.22 -7.51
N THR A 74 33.32 7.51 -7.89
CA THR A 74 33.76 7.49 -9.30
C THR A 74 33.88 6.09 -9.87
N ALA A 75 33.90 5.05 -9.01
CA ALA A 75 34.03 3.66 -9.41
C ALA A 75 32.71 3.02 -9.89
N TRP A 76 31.56 3.70 -9.72
CA TRP A 76 30.27 3.17 -10.16
C TRP A 76 30.16 3.17 -11.67
N THR A 77 29.86 2.01 -12.24
CA THR A 77 29.72 1.79 -13.68
C THR A 77 28.26 1.66 -14.07
N ASP A 78 27.59 0.61 -13.58
CA ASP A 78 26.21 0.28 -13.94
C ASP A 78 25.28 0.48 -12.75
N TYR A 79 24.40 1.47 -12.87
CA TYR A 79 23.48 1.86 -11.81
C TYR A 79 22.29 2.66 -12.34
N ALA A 80 21.30 2.84 -11.48
CA ALA A 80 20.25 3.84 -11.67
C ALA A 80 20.33 4.89 -10.57
N VAL A 81 20.22 6.17 -10.93
CA VAL A 81 19.93 7.25 -9.98
C VAL A 81 18.47 7.63 -10.11
N ARG A 82 17.80 7.79 -8.97
CA ARG A 82 16.46 8.35 -8.84
C ARG A 82 16.50 9.57 -7.92
N ALA A 83 15.72 10.61 -8.23
CA ALA A 83 15.44 11.71 -7.30
C ALA A 83 14.08 12.35 -7.62
N ARG A 84 13.42 12.90 -6.60
CA ARG A 84 12.33 13.87 -6.78
C ARG A 84 12.92 15.25 -7.06
N VAL A 85 12.40 15.91 -8.09
CA VAL A 85 12.85 17.23 -8.55
C VAL A 85 11.64 18.16 -8.67
N GLN A 86 11.69 19.29 -7.99
CA GLN A 86 10.69 20.35 -8.06
C GLN A 86 11.31 21.58 -8.73
N PRO A 87 11.09 21.81 -10.03
CA PRO A 87 11.53 23.03 -10.69
C PRO A 87 10.81 24.24 -10.08
N VAL A 88 11.53 25.30 -9.70
CA VAL A 88 10.95 26.51 -9.06
C VAL A 88 10.98 27.68 -10.04
N ALA A 89 12.16 28.22 -10.35
CA ALA A 89 12.31 29.23 -11.39
C ALA A 89 12.75 28.57 -12.70
N PHE A 90 11.74 28.07 -13.41
CA PHE A 90 11.86 27.18 -14.57
C PHE A 90 10.95 27.70 -15.69
N GLY A 91 11.41 28.73 -16.41
CA GLY A 91 10.63 29.41 -17.47
C GLY A 91 10.59 28.62 -18.79
N SER A 92 9.93 29.11 -19.84
CA SER A 92 9.68 28.39 -21.11
C SER A 92 10.89 28.22 -22.07
N SER A 93 12.11 28.49 -21.61
CA SER A 93 13.33 28.48 -22.42
C SER A 93 14.14 27.18 -22.27
N ALA A 94 15.39 27.16 -22.76
CA ALA A 94 16.31 26.02 -22.65
C ALA A 94 16.82 25.73 -21.22
N ARG A 95 16.33 26.46 -20.22
CA ARG A 95 16.60 26.23 -18.79
C ARG A 95 16.18 24.82 -18.41
N SER A 96 16.97 24.18 -17.54
CA SER A 96 16.76 22.76 -17.24
C SER A 96 17.15 22.38 -15.82
N VAL A 97 16.50 21.37 -15.26
CA VAL A 97 16.82 20.81 -13.93
C VAL A 97 16.70 19.29 -13.98
N GLY A 98 17.51 18.57 -13.21
CA GLY A 98 17.38 17.11 -13.15
C GLY A 98 18.53 16.38 -12.48
N VAL A 99 18.73 15.12 -12.87
CA VAL A 99 19.68 14.18 -12.27
C VAL A 99 20.86 13.90 -13.19
N VAL A 100 21.98 13.51 -12.61
CA VAL A 100 23.26 13.25 -13.28
C VAL A 100 23.75 11.84 -12.95
N ALA A 101 24.25 11.14 -13.97
CA ALA A 101 24.91 9.84 -13.85
C ALA A 101 26.27 9.84 -14.57
N ARG A 102 27.14 8.92 -14.16
CA ARG A 102 28.53 8.75 -14.57
C ARG A 102 29.29 10.07 -14.60
N ALA A 103 29.14 10.87 -13.55
CA ALA A 103 29.86 12.11 -13.44
C ALA A 103 31.34 11.88 -13.14
N GLN A 104 32.18 12.23 -14.10
CA GLN A 104 33.63 12.24 -13.92
C GLN A 104 34.07 13.54 -13.23
N ASN A 105 33.47 14.65 -13.65
CA ASN A 105 33.67 15.99 -13.08
C ASN A 105 32.43 16.86 -13.34
N THR A 106 32.51 18.16 -13.07
CA THR A 106 31.40 19.11 -13.19
C THR A 106 31.08 19.52 -14.64
N THR A 107 31.81 19.01 -15.63
CA THR A 107 31.62 19.31 -17.06
C THR A 107 31.50 18.08 -17.95
N THR A 108 31.59 16.88 -17.37
CA THR A 108 31.64 15.60 -18.09
C THR A 108 30.78 14.55 -17.39
N PHE A 109 29.59 14.28 -17.93
CA PHE A 109 28.58 13.39 -17.36
C PHE A 109 27.38 13.13 -18.31
N TYR A 110 26.55 12.13 -17.99
CA TYR A 110 25.19 12.02 -18.55
C TYR A 110 24.19 12.69 -17.62
N SER A 111 23.15 13.29 -18.19
CA SER A 111 22.07 13.88 -17.39
C SER A 111 20.70 13.62 -18.00
N LEU A 112 19.72 13.41 -17.13
CA LEU A 112 18.31 13.42 -17.47
C LEU A 112 17.71 14.68 -16.89
N VAL A 113 17.18 15.55 -17.73
CA VAL A 113 16.67 16.85 -17.29
C VAL A 113 15.29 17.14 -17.83
N LEU A 114 14.50 17.80 -17.00
CA LEU A 114 13.32 18.53 -17.43
C LEU A 114 13.80 19.84 -18.05
N VAL A 115 13.20 20.22 -19.17
CA VAL A 115 13.46 21.49 -19.86
C VAL A 115 12.22 22.37 -19.79
N GLY A 116 12.45 23.66 -19.54
CA GLY A 116 11.42 24.69 -19.41
C GLY A 116 10.38 24.75 -20.53
N ALA A 117 10.80 24.38 -21.73
CA ALA A 117 9.97 24.28 -22.92
C ALA A 117 9.06 23.03 -22.99
N GLY A 118 8.85 22.32 -21.88
CA GLY A 118 7.85 21.23 -21.79
C GLY A 118 8.33 19.89 -22.36
N ARG A 119 9.56 19.49 -22.02
CA ARG A 119 10.12 18.20 -22.46
C ARG A 119 11.14 17.65 -21.48
N VAL A 120 11.39 16.35 -21.58
CA VAL A 120 12.52 15.68 -20.94
C VAL A 120 13.61 15.46 -21.98
N GLU A 121 14.86 15.66 -21.59
CA GLU A 121 16.02 15.39 -22.43
C GLU A 121 17.02 14.50 -21.72
N LEU A 122 17.43 13.43 -22.40
CA LEU A 122 18.61 12.66 -22.06
C LEU A 122 19.80 13.27 -22.80
N ARG A 123 20.78 13.73 -22.04
CA ARG A 123 21.92 14.49 -22.55
C ARG A 123 23.23 13.83 -22.20
N ARG A 124 24.21 13.98 -23.09
CA ARG A 124 25.63 13.87 -22.79
C ARG A 124 26.19 15.27 -22.63
N VAL A 125 26.92 15.51 -21.54
CA VAL A 125 27.71 16.71 -21.33
C VAL A 125 29.19 16.32 -21.38
N SER A 126 29.97 16.92 -22.27
CA SER A 126 31.40 16.63 -22.43
C SER A 126 32.18 17.93 -22.56
N GLY A 127 33.07 18.22 -21.60
CA GLY A 127 33.80 19.49 -21.54
C GLY A 127 32.88 20.72 -21.46
N GLY A 128 31.67 20.57 -20.94
CA GLY A 128 30.64 21.62 -20.86
C GLY A 128 29.74 21.72 -22.09
N GLY A 129 30.11 21.09 -23.21
CA GLY A 129 29.25 20.99 -24.40
C GLY A 129 28.10 20.00 -24.18
N VAL A 130 26.87 20.42 -24.50
CA VAL A 130 25.66 19.60 -24.36
C VAL A 130 25.28 18.97 -25.70
N THR A 131 25.16 17.64 -25.73
CA THR A 131 24.54 16.88 -26.81
C THR A 131 23.24 16.25 -26.30
N VAL A 132 22.11 16.55 -26.95
CA VAL A 132 20.84 15.86 -26.69
C VAL A 132 20.88 14.52 -27.39
N LEU A 133 20.88 13.43 -26.63
CA LEU A 133 20.90 12.07 -27.16
C LEU A 133 19.49 11.58 -27.49
N ALA A 134 18.52 11.98 -26.66
CA ALA A 134 17.10 11.71 -26.89
C ALA A 134 16.25 12.77 -26.18
N SER A 135 15.06 13.03 -26.72
CA SER A 135 14.12 14.02 -26.20
C SER A 135 12.69 13.51 -26.38
N SER A 136 11.83 13.81 -25.42
CA SER A 136 10.40 13.48 -25.49
C SER A 136 9.55 14.58 -24.83
N PRO A 137 8.36 14.91 -25.35
CA PRO A 137 7.44 15.83 -24.69
C PRO A 137 7.15 15.39 -23.24
N ALA A 138 7.06 16.35 -22.33
CA ALA A 138 6.76 16.09 -20.93
C ALA A 138 6.03 17.27 -20.31
N THR A 139 4.97 17.01 -19.55
CA THR A 139 4.29 18.05 -18.77
C THR A 139 5.12 18.38 -17.54
N VAL A 140 5.71 19.58 -17.52
CA VAL A 140 6.50 20.06 -16.39
C VAL A 140 5.79 21.24 -15.74
N THR A 141 5.30 21.03 -14.52
CA THR A 141 4.64 22.07 -13.72
C THR A 141 5.66 22.67 -12.74
N PRO A 142 6.03 23.96 -12.86
CA PRO A 142 6.83 24.64 -11.84
C PRO A 142 6.14 24.57 -10.47
N GLY A 143 6.90 24.27 -9.42
CA GLY A 143 6.40 24.01 -8.07
C GLY A 143 5.80 22.61 -7.88
N GLY A 144 5.66 21.80 -8.93
CA GLY A 144 5.28 20.39 -8.83
C GLY A 144 6.50 19.48 -8.66
N TRP A 145 6.37 18.40 -7.89
CA TRP A 145 7.39 17.36 -7.79
C TRP A 145 7.34 16.42 -8.99
N HIS A 146 8.51 16.11 -9.54
CA HIS A 146 8.70 15.20 -10.68
C HIS A 146 9.77 14.18 -10.31
N GLU A 147 9.47 12.89 -10.37
CA GLU A 147 10.48 11.84 -10.14
C GLU A 147 11.26 11.56 -11.43
N LEU A 148 12.58 11.74 -11.39
CA LEU A 148 13.47 11.43 -12.49
C LEU A 148 14.32 10.21 -12.14
N THR A 149 14.40 9.26 -13.09
CA THR A 149 15.31 8.11 -12.98
C THR A 149 16.20 8.03 -14.21
N LEU A 150 17.52 8.04 -14.02
CA LEU A 150 18.51 7.83 -15.09
C LEU A 150 19.27 6.52 -14.82
N THR A 151 19.05 5.54 -15.70
CA THR A 151 19.75 4.24 -15.68
C THR A 151 20.87 4.24 -16.70
N VAL A 152 22.06 3.81 -16.27
CA VAL A 152 23.27 3.69 -17.07
C VAL A 152 23.80 2.27 -16.94
N ALA A 153 23.97 1.58 -18.08
CA ALA A 153 24.29 0.16 -18.10
C ALA A 153 25.11 -0.19 -19.34
N GLY A 154 26.40 -0.50 -19.19
CA GLY A 154 27.29 -0.60 -20.35
C GLY A 154 27.22 0.68 -21.19
N SER A 155 26.84 0.60 -22.47
CA SER A 155 26.57 1.77 -23.32
C SER A 155 25.11 2.21 -23.35
N ALA A 156 24.19 1.49 -22.70
CA ALA A 156 22.77 1.80 -22.70
C ALA A 156 22.44 2.88 -21.66
N LEU A 157 21.64 3.86 -22.08
CA LEU A 157 21.17 4.96 -21.25
C LEU A 157 19.65 5.02 -21.34
N ARG A 158 18.98 5.12 -20.19
CA ARG A 158 17.51 5.19 -20.13
C ARG A 158 17.10 6.28 -19.15
N GLY A 159 16.25 7.18 -19.60
CA GLY A 159 15.69 8.24 -18.79
C GLY A 159 14.18 8.08 -18.62
N ALA A 160 13.74 8.06 -17.37
CA ALA A 160 12.35 7.95 -16.99
C ALA A 160 11.87 9.17 -16.19
N LEU A 161 10.60 9.51 -16.38
CA LEU A 161 9.86 10.52 -15.62
C LEU A 161 8.62 9.86 -15.01
N GLY A 162 8.45 9.92 -13.69
CA GLY A 162 7.34 9.27 -12.99
C GLY A 162 7.32 7.74 -13.19
N GLY A 163 8.50 7.11 -13.28
CA GLY A 163 8.66 5.68 -13.52
C GLY A 163 8.50 5.22 -14.98
N GLN A 164 8.03 6.07 -15.89
CA GLN A 164 7.92 5.74 -17.32
C GLN A 164 9.19 6.13 -18.08
N THR A 165 9.83 5.18 -18.78
CA THR A 165 10.95 5.48 -19.67
C THR A 165 10.45 6.28 -20.87
N LEU A 166 10.86 7.56 -20.96
CA LEU A 166 10.46 8.45 -22.04
C LEU A 166 11.55 8.63 -23.09
N VAL A 167 12.81 8.40 -22.71
CA VAL A 167 13.97 8.61 -23.56
C VAL A 167 14.98 7.49 -23.36
N THR A 168 15.52 6.96 -24.46
CA THR A 168 16.59 5.98 -24.46
C THR A 168 17.67 6.39 -25.43
N ALA A 169 18.92 6.02 -25.15
CA ALA A 169 20.03 6.23 -26.05
C ALA A 169 21.08 5.14 -25.86
N THR A 170 21.93 4.96 -26.87
CA THR A 170 23.16 4.16 -26.74
C THR A 170 24.35 5.11 -26.88
N ASP A 171 25.13 5.26 -25.81
CA ASP A 171 26.33 6.09 -25.79
C ASP A 171 27.35 5.52 -24.78
N ALA A 172 28.54 5.17 -25.26
CA ALA A 172 29.62 4.57 -24.47
C ALA A 172 30.68 5.58 -24.00
N THR A 173 30.44 6.90 -24.17
CA THR A 173 31.45 7.94 -23.88
C THR A 173 31.94 7.89 -22.43
N PHE A 174 31.05 7.65 -21.47
CA PHE A 174 31.41 7.55 -20.04
C PHE A 174 31.11 6.15 -19.52
N ALA A 175 32.14 5.42 -19.07
CA ALA A 175 32.02 4.06 -18.55
C ALA A 175 31.63 3.99 -17.07
N GLY A 176 31.86 5.06 -16.31
CA GLY A 176 31.53 5.14 -14.89
C GLY A 176 31.71 6.55 -14.31
N GLY A 177 31.21 6.76 -13.10
CA GLY A 177 31.33 8.02 -12.37
C GLY A 177 30.28 8.20 -11.29
N ARG A 178 30.32 9.37 -10.64
CA ARG A 178 29.45 9.76 -9.53
C ARG A 178 28.00 10.02 -9.95
N VAL A 179 27.12 10.09 -8.97
CA VAL A 179 25.76 10.63 -9.12
C VAL A 179 25.76 12.15 -8.91
N GLY A 180 24.74 12.85 -9.40
CA GLY A 180 24.55 14.25 -9.06
C GLY A 180 23.19 14.83 -9.41
N LEU A 181 23.07 16.13 -9.15
CA LEU A 181 21.93 16.98 -9.44
C LEU A 181 22.40 18.16 -10.28
N VAL A 182 21.55 18.66 -11.18
CA VAL A 182 21.87 19.79 -12.06
C VAL A 182 20.71 20.77 -12.15
N ALA A 183 21.05 22.06 -12.20
CA ALA A 183 20.15 23.14 -12.54
C ALA A 183 20.87 24.13 -13.47
N SER A 184 20.44 24.25 -14.72
CA SER A 184 21.01 25.13 -15.73
C SER A 184 20.19 26.40 -15.85
N TYR A 185 20.74 27.52 -15.35
CA TYR A 185 20.09 28.83 -15.27
C TYR A 185 18.68 28.78 -14.65
N ALA A 186 18.46 27.83 -13.75
CA ALA A 186 17.18 27.49 -13.14
C ALA A 186 17.37 27.25 -11.65
N SER A 187 16.28 27.37 -10.89
CA SER A 187 16.23 26.96 -9.49
C SER A 187 15.31 25.77 -9.28
N ALA A 188 15.64 24.91 -8.32
CA ALA A 188 14.90 23.70 -8.02
C ALA A 188 15.10 23.24 -6.58
N VAL A 189 14.17 22.41 -6.12
CA VAL A 189 14.28 21.63 -4.89
C VAL A 189 14.43 20.16 -5.28
N PHE A 190 15.30 19.45 -4.57
CA PHE A 190 15.62 18.05 -4.79
C PHE A 190 15.42 17.27 -3.50
N ASP A 191 14.91 16.05 -3.62
CA ASP A 191 14.57 15.21 -2.49
C ASP A 191 14.59 13.72 -2.88
N ASP A 192 14.65 12.82 -1.90
CA ASP A 192 14.69 11.36 -2.05
C ASP A 192 15.67 10.86 -3.12
N VAL A 193 16.94 11.30 -3.05
CA VAL A 193 17.99 10.79 -3.93
C VAL A 193 18.29 9.35 -3.55
N ALA A 194 18.24 8.43 -4.51
CA ALA A 194 18.58 7.03 -4.30
C ALA A 194 19.35 6.46 -5.50
N VAL A 195 20.33 5.59 -5.23
CA VAL A 195 21.17 4.93 -6.22
C VAL A 195 21.11 3.42 -6.02
N PHE A 196 20.93 2.65 -7.10
CA PHE A 196 20.74 1.18 -7.04
C PHE A 196 21.76 0.44 -7.92
N THR A 197 22.25 -0.73 -7.48
CA THR A 197 23.11 -1.62 -8.30
C THR A 197 22.31 -2.34 -9.37
N GLY A 198 22.83 -2.37 -10.61
CA GLY A 198 22.40 -3.30 -11.65
C GLY A 198 21.39 -2.73 -12.65
N SER A 199 21.58 -3.12 -13.91
CA SER A 199 20.61 -2.94 -14.98
C SER A 199 19.64 -4.11 -14.99
N GLY A 200 18.41 -3.93 -14.51
CA GLY A 200 17.36 -4.89 -14.85
C GLY A 200 17.23 -4.98 -16.38
N PRO A 201 17.17 -6.18 -16.99
CA PRO A 201 16.84 -6.28 -18.40
C PRO A 201 15.38 -5.87 -18.62
N ASP A 202 15.11 -5.13 -19.70
CA ASP A 202 13.75 -4.90 -20.21
C ASP A 202 13.32 -6.13 -21.03
N PRO A 203 12.08 -6.63 -20.94
CA PRO A 203 11.54 -7.55 -21.92
C PRO A 203 11.20 -6.79 -23.23
N THR A 204 11.64 -7.29 -24.39
CA THR A 204 11.21 -6.86 -25.75
C THR A 204 10.34 -7.98 -26.37
N PRO A 205 9.32 -7.69 -27.20
CA PRO A 205 8.02 -8.36 -27.12
C PRO A 205 7.82 -9.52 -28.11
N THR A 206 7.03 -10.52 -27.70
CA THR A 206 6.26 -11.44 -28.57
C THR A 206 4.80 -11.27 -28.16
N PRO A 207 3.84 -11.14 -29.09
CA PRO A 207 2.67 -10.32 -28.89
C PRO A 207 1.66 -10.98 -27.94
N SER A 208 1.45 -10.38 -26.77
CA SER A 208 0.26 -10.51 -25.92
C SER A 208 0.27 -9.44 -24.82
N GLU A 209 -0.71 -8.54 -24.88
CA GLU A 209 -1.25 -7.59 -23.88
C GLU A 209 -0.37 -6.57 -23.10
N PRO A 210 -0.91 -5.36 -22.81
CA PRO A 210 -0.17 -4.20 -22.32
C PRO A 210 0.06 -4.26 -20.80
N THR A 211 1.23 -3.82 -20.30
CA THR A 211 1.44 -3.52 -18.87
C THR A 211 2.60 -2.53 -18.70
N SER A 212 2.63 -1.57 -17.78
CA SER A 212 1.64 -0.69 -17.16
C SER A 212 2.47 0.35 -16.34
N THR A 213 2.05 1.62 -16.29
CA THR A 213 2.20 2.51 -15.11
C THR A 213 2.13 1.65 -13.84
N PRO A 214 2.92 1.84 -12.73
CA PRO A 214 2.87 0.95 -11.56
C PRO A 214 1.42 0.58 -11.36
N GLY A 215 1.14 -0.70 -11.64
CA GLY A 215 -0.24 -1.10 -11.86
C GLY A 215 -1.03 -0.57 -10.69
N PRO A 216 -2.28 -0.10 -10.88
CA PRO A 216 -3.17 -0.01 -9.73
C PRO A 216 -2.92 -1.27 -8.90
N PRO A 217 -2.63 -1.15 -7.59
CA PRO A 217 -2.33 -2.30 -6.73
C PRO A 217 -3.27 -3.42 -7.12
N PRO A 218 -2.76 -4.67 -7.32
CA PRO A 218 -3.48 -5.71 -8.03
C PRO A 218 -4.94 -5.67 -7.58
N LEU A 219 -5.85 -5.61 -8.56
CA LEU A 219 -7.28 -5.69 -8.26
C LEU A 219 -7.41 -6.84 -7.26
N PRO A 220 -7.98 -6.57 -6.08
CA PRO A 220 -7.94 -7.54 -5.03
C PRO A 220 -8.45 -8.89 -5.57
N GLY A 221 -7.81 -10.00 -5.17
CA GLY A 221 -8.51 -11.28 -5.18
C GLY A 221 -9.82 -11.11 -4.41
N LEU A 222 -10.77 -12.04 -4.54
CA LEU A 222 -11.99 -11.93 -3.73
C LEU A 222 -11.61 -11.89 -2.23
N PRO A 223 -12.26 -11.05 -1.41
CA PRO A 223 -12.05 -11.13 0.03
C PRO A 223 -12.36 -12.55 0.51
N ASP A 224 -11.66 -13.04 1.52
CA ASP A 224 -12.21 -14.11 2.34
C ASP A 224 -13.34 -13.55 3.21
N GLY A 225 -14.17 -14.39 3.78
CA GLY A 225 -15.13 -13.93 4.78
C GLY A 225 -16.41 -13.34 4.21
N PHE A 226 -17.13 -12.62 5.07
CA PHE A 226 -18.48 -12.13 4.77
C PHE A 226 -18.56 -11.10 3.65
N ALA A 227 -17.47 -10.39 3.32
CA ALA A 227 -17.44 -9.48 2.18
C ALA A 227 -17.49 -10.23 0.82
N SER A 228 -17.25 -11.54 0.81
CA SER A 228 -17.32 -12.40 -0.38
C SER A 228 -18.72 -12.94 -0.68
N VAL A 229 -19.60 -12.92 0.33
CA VAL A 229 -20.87 -13.63 0.29
C VAL A 229 -21.82 -12.94 -0.68
N ALA A 230 -22.43 -13.70 -1.59
CA ALA A 230 -23.49 -13.17 -2.43
C ALA A 230 -24.73 -12.84 -1.60
N GLY A 231 -25.23 -11.61 -1.72
CA GLY A 231 -26.40 -11.13 -1.00
C GLY A 231 -26.73 -9.68 -1.33
N LEU A 232 -27.96 -9.26 -1.02
CA LEU A 232 -28.39 -7.85 -1.17
C LEU A 232 -28.11 -7.25 -2.56
N GLY A 233 -28.22 -8.07 -3.62
CA GLY A 233 -28.01 -7.64 -5.01
C GLY A 233 -26.56 -7.61 -5.48
N LEU A 234 -25.61 -8.11 -4.69
CA LEU A 234 -24.20 -8.25 -5.07
C LEU A 234 -23.75 -9.71 -4.97
N SER A 235 -22.78 -10.10 -5.80
CA SER A 235 -22.16 -11.44 -5.76
C SER A 235 -20.94 -11.52 -4.85
N GLY A 236 -20.62 -10.42 -4.14
CA GLY A 236 -19.36 -10.22 -3.43
C GLY A 236 -18.87 -8.77 -3.56
N THR A 237 -17.76 -8.46 -2.92
CA THR A 237 -17.17 -7.10 -2.92
C THR A 237 -16.16 -6.95 -4.04
N THR A 238 -16.39 -5.99 -4.93
CA THR A 238 -15.54 -5.66 -6.09
C THR A 238 -15.08 -4.20 -6.10
N GLY A 239 -15.62 -3.37 -5.20
CA GLY A 239 -15.23 -1.98 -5.04
C GLY A 239 -15.48 -1.13 -6.29
N GLY A 240 -14.45 -0.38 -6.68
CA GLY A 240 -14.45 0.52 -7.84
C GLY A 240 -14.10 -0.12 -9.18
N ALA A 241 -13.97 -1.45 -9.25
CA ALA A 241 -13.41 -2.14 -10.43
C ALA A 241 -14.15 -1.86 -11.76
N ALA A 242 -15.44 -1.52 -11.70
CA ALA A 242 -16.24 -1.18 -12.89
C ALA A 242 -16.02 0.25 -13.41
N GLY A 243 -15.17 1.05 -12.75
CA GLY A 243 -14.93 2.44 -13.08
C GLY A 243 -13.46 2.76 -13.34
N PRO A 244 -13.17 4.02 -13.71
CA PRO A 244 -11.81 4.44 -13.97
C PRO A 244 -10.97 4.47 -12.68
N THR A 245 -9.65 4.40 -12.89
CA THR A 245 -8.65 4.62 -11.84
C THR A 245 -8.21 6.08 -11.83
N VAL A 246 -8.14 6.70 -10.66
CA VAL A 246 -7.72 8.08 -10.45
C VAL A 246 -6.69 8.15 -9.32
N ALA A 247 -5.74 9.07 -9.40
CA ALA A 247 -4.77 9.30 -8.32
C ALA A 247 -5.13 10.58 -7.56
N VAL A 248 -5.01 10.55 -6.24
CA VAL A 248 -5.30 11.67 -5.34
C VAL A 248 -4.15 11.90 -4.36
N SER A 249 -3.88 13.17 -4.08
CA SER A 249 -2.86 13.62 -3.12
C SER A 249 -3.38 14.78 -2.24
N THR A 250 -4.67 15.10 -2.32
CA THR A 250 -5.29 16.17 -1.54
C THR A 250 -6.64 15.74 -0.99
N ALA A 251 -7.05 16.30 0.15
CA ALA A 251 -8.34 16.00 0.76
C ALA A 251 -9.52 16.33 -0.17
N ALA A 252 -9.42 17.44 -0.91
CA ALA A 252 -10.45 17.87 -1.85
C ALA A 252 -10.65 16.86 -3.00
N SER A 253 -9.56 16.37 -3.59
CA SER A 253 -9.64 15.36 -4.67
C SER A 253 -10.15 14.02 -4.15
N LEU A 254 -9.68 13.56 -2.98
CA LEU A 254 -10.20 12.36 -2.33
C LEU A 254 -11.70 12.46 -2.09
N ALA A 255 -12.17 13.54 -1.47
CA ALA A 255 -13.59 13.74 -1.17
C ALA A 255 -14.46 13.82 -2.43
N SER A 256 -13.96 14.48 -3.48
CA SER A 256 -14.66 14.57 -4.77
C SER A 256 -14.90 13.20 -5.40
N TYR A 257 -13.87 12.37 -5.52
CA TYR A 257 -13.99 11.05 -6.13
C TYR A 257 -14.70 10.04 -5.22
N ALA A 258 -14.40 10.02 -3.92
CA ALA A 258 -15.06 9.13 -2.96
C ALA A 258 -16.56 9.41 -2.85
N GLY A 259 -16.95 10.67 -3.01
CA GLY A 259 -18.32 11.14 -3.06
C GLY A 259 -18.92 11.21 -4.46
N ALA A 260 -18.34 10.61 -5.50
CA ALA A 260 -18.97 10.60 -6.83
C ALA A 260 -19.90 9.39 -7.00
N PRO A 261 -21.01 9.49 -7.77
CA PRO A 261 -21.86 8.33 -8.07
C PRO A 261 -21.18 7.31 -9.00
N THR A 262 -20.24 7.77 -9.84
CA THR A 262 -19.43 6.91 -10.71
C THR A 262 -18.56 5.98 -9.86
N PRO A 263 -18.44 4.69 -10.23
CA PRO A 263 -17.45 3.81 -9.61
C PRO A 263 -16.03 4.34 -9.80
N TYR A 264 -15.16 4.21 -8.80
CA TYR A 264 -13.75 4.65 -8.93
C TYR A 264 -12.81 3.76 -8.14
N THR A 265 -11.68 3.44 -8.75
CA THR A 265 -10.46 3.07 -8.01
C THR A 265 -9.65 4.34 -7.75
N ILE A 266 -9.51 4.71 -6.49
CA ILE A 266 -8.89 5.94 -6.01
C ILE A 266 -7.55 5.58 -5.37
N LEU A 267 -6.46 5.94 -6.04
CA LEU A 267 -5.10 5.71 -5.58
C LEU A 267 -4.63 6.87 -4.70
N VAL A 268 -4.45 6.62 -3.41
CA VAL A 268 -3.97 7.61 -2.44
C VAL A 268 -2.45 7.61 -2.46
N SER A 269 -1.85 8.73 -2.83
CA SER A 269 -0.39 8.91 -2.83
C SER A 269 0.04 9.89 -1.74
N GLY A 270 1.01 9.45 -0.93
CA GLY A 270 1.55 10.23 0.17
C GLY A 270 0.55 10.49 1.31
N ARG A 271 0.87 11.49 2.12
CA ARG A 271 0.07 11.91 3.27
C ARG A 271 -0.98 12.94 2.86
N ILE A 272 -2.25 12.68 3.20
CA ILE A 272 -3.37 13.60 3.03
C ILE A 272 -3.95 13.97 4.39
N SER A 273 -3.89 15.26 4.75
CA SER A 273 -4.54 15.79 5.95
C SER A 273 -6.02 16.06 5.70
N LEU A 274 -6.87 15.43 6.49
CA LEU A 274 -8.33 15.57 6.49
C LEU A 274 -8.77 16.45 7.66
N SER A 275 -9.80 17.26 7.46
CA SER A 275 -10.40 18.10 8.51
C SER A 275 -11.60 17.44 9.20
N GLY A 276 -11.91 16.19 8.87
CA GLY A 276 -13.06 15.44 9.38
C GLY A 276 -13.32 14.17 8.56
N MET A 277 -14.54 13.66 8.62
CA MET A 277 -14.95 12.44 7.91
C MET A 277 -15.25 12.70 6.44
N VAL A 278 -14.57 11.97 5.55
CA VAL A 278 -14.87 11.96 4.12
C VAL A 278 -15.94 10.91 3.84
N THR A 279 -17.06 11.33 3.25
CA THR A 279 -18.11 10.41 2.81
C THR A 279 -17.65 9.57 1.61
N VAL A 280 -17.67 8.26 1.78
CA VAL A 280 -17.44 7.27 0.72
C VAL A 280 -18.77 6.64 0.34
N VAL A 281 -19.20 6.80 -0.90
CA VAL A 281 -20.42 6.17 -1.41
C VAL A 281 -20.12 4.89 -2.16
N ALA A 282 -21.15 4.26 -2.70
CA ALA A 282 -21.04 2.94 -3.32
C ALA A 282 -20.00 2.84 -4.45
N ASN A 283 -19.50 1.62 -4.64
CA ASN A 283 -18.59 1.22 -5.72
C ASN A 283 -17.27 1.99 -5.73
N LYS A 284 -16.54 1.93 -4.61
CA LYS A 284 -15.24 2.60 -4.46
C LYS A 284 -14.17 1.62 -4.04
N SER A 285 -13.00 1.72 -4.63
CA SER A 285 -11.77 1.14 -4.08
C SER A 285 -10.85 2.30 -3.72
N ILE A 286 -10.55 2.52 -2.45
CA ILE A 286 -9.59 3.53 -2.01
C ILE A 286 -8.34 2.78 -1.58
N VAL A 287 -7.26 2.90 -2.35
CA VAL A 287 -6.05 2.10 -2.16
C VAL A 287 -4.83 2.99 -2.06
N GLY A 288 -4.06 2.81 -1.00
CA GLY A 288 -2.79 3.51 -0.84
C GLY A 288 -1.73 2.99 -1.82
N VAL A 289 -0.91 3.92 -2.34
CA VAL A 289 0.22 3.61 -3.20
C VAL A 289 1.48 3.44 -2.36
N GLY A 290 2.22 2.35 -2.59
CA GLY A 290 3.46 2.06 -1.87
C GLY A 290 3.23 1.72 -0.41
N SER A 291 4.14 2.17 0.47
CA SER A 291 4.10 1.91 1.91
C SER A 291 3.86 3.17 2.76
N THR A 292 3.67 4.32 2.11
CA THR A 292 3.64 5.65 2.77
C THR A 292 2.33 6.39 2.60
N ALA A 293 1.32 5.78 1.96
CA ALA A 293 0.00 6.37 1.84
C ALA A 293 -0.64 6.53 3.21
N GLU A 294 -1.07 7.75 3.54
CA GLU A 294 -1.58 8.07 4.87
C GLU A 294 -2.75 9.06 4.80
N LEU A 295 -3.80 8.79 5.55
CA LEU A 295 -4.87 9.72 5.87
C LEU A 295 -4.73 10.14 7.33
N THR A 296 -4.59 11.44 7.57
CA THR A 296 -4.32 11.97 8.91
C THR A 296 -5.30 13.07 9.31
N GLY A 297 -5.63 13.22 10.60
CA GLY A 297 -6.51 14.27 11.12
C GLY A 297 -8.02 13.99 10.98
N GLY A 298 -8.41 13.03 10.16
CA GLY A 298 -9.80 12.62 9.94
C GLY A 298 -9.90 11.18 9.43
N GLY A 299 -11.08 10.79 8.95
CA GLY A 299 -11.37 9.40 8.59
C GLY A 299 -12.33 9.27 7.41
N LEU A 300 -12.81 8.05 7.20
CA LEU A 300 -13.74 7.69 6.11
C LEU A 300 -15.07 7.24 6.68
N GLN A 301 -16.18 7.84 6.23
CA GLN A 301 -17.53 7.39 6.57
C GLN A 301 -18.16 6.73 5.35
N LEU A 302 -18.48 5.45 5.46
CA LEU A 302 -19.09 4.69 4.37
C LEU A 302 -20.60 4.89 4.44
N GLY A 303 -21.07 5.74 3.54
CA GLY A 303 -22.46 6.02 3.33
C GLY A 303 -23.07 7.10 4.22
N THR A 304 -24.17 7.66 3.72
CA THR A 304 -25.12 8.49 4.46
C THR A 304 -26.50 7.83 4.39
N THR A 305 -27.48 8.40 5.09
CA THR A 305 -28.88 7.96 5.00
C THR A 305 -29.47 8.02 3.59
N THR A 306 -28.91 8.83 2.69
CA THR A 306 -29.39 9.02 1.32
C THR A 306 -28.43 8.50 0.25
N ARG A 307 -27.20 8.14 0.63
CA ARG A 307 -26.14 7.77 -0.30
C ARG A 307 -25.38 6.57 0.27
N PRO A 308 -25.78 5.33 -0.04
CA PRO A 308 -25.22 4.15 0.62
C PRO A 308 -23.74 3.94 0.27
N GLY A 309 -22.99 3.38 1.22
CA GLY A 309 -21.57 3.02 1.09
C GLY A 309 -21.35 1.56 0.73
N ASN A 310 -22.13 1.03 -0.22
CA ASN A 310 -22.11 -0.40 -0.57
C ASN A 310 -21.01 -0.74 -1.56
N ASN A 311 -20.47 -1.96 -1.52
CA ASN A 311 -19.41 -2.39 -2.44
C ASN A 311 -18.17 -1.47 -2.36
N VAL A 312 -17.53 -1.43 -1.19
CA VAL A 312 -16.40 -0.53 -0.93
C VAL A 312 -15.17 -1.32 -0.47
N ILE A 313 -14.00 -0.99 -1.03
CA ILE A 313 -12.71 -1.57 -0.67
C ILE A 313 -11.81 -0.44 -0.16
N ILE A 314 -11.19 -0.62 1.01
CA ILE A 314 -10.22 0.30 1.60
C ILE A 314 -8.96 -0.49 1.91
N ARG A 315 -7.85 -0.17 1.24
CA ARG A 315 -6.63 -0.96 1.36
C ARG A 315 -5.36 -0.14 1.44
N ASN A 316 -4.36 -0.67 2.13
CA ASN A 316 -2.97 -0.18 2.09
C ASN A 316 -2.79 1.28 2.52
N ILE A 317 -3.59 1.74 3.48
CA ILE A 317 -3.54 3.12 3.97
C ILE A 317 -3.22 3.12 5.46
N ARG A 318 -2.32 4.02 5.87
CA ARG A 318 -2.14 4.35 7.28
C ARG A 318 -3.16 5.40 7.69
N PHE A 319 -3.82 5.19 8.81
CA PHE A 319 -4.72 6.14 9.46
C PHE A 319 -4.07 6.65 10.74
N SER A 320 -4.02 7.96 10.94
CA SER A 320 -3.40 8.56 12.12
C SER A 320 -4.11 9.82 12.61
N GLY A 321 -4.29 9.95 13.93
CA GLY A 321 -4.85 11.16 14.53
C GLY A 321 -6.23 11.53 14.00
N ALA A 322 -7.07 10.55 13.66
CA ALA A 322 -8.44 10.80 13.24
C ALA A 322 -9.18 11.54 14.37
N SER A 323 -9.88 12.62 14.01
CA SER A 323 -10.69 13.44 14.92
C SER A 323 -11.97 12.76 15.41
N ASP A 324 -12.30 11.60 14.85
CA ASP A 324 -13.45 10.74 15.17
C ASP A 324 -13.00 9.28 14.96
N ASP A 325 -13.81 8.44 14.30
CA ASP A 325 -13.41 7.13 13.79
C ASP A 325 -12.38 7.24 12.64
N SER A 326 -11.45 6.28 12.51
CA SER A 326 -10.63 6.21 11.28
C SER A 326 -11.45 5.72 10.08
N ILE A 327 -12.28 4.68 10.28
CA ILE A 327 -13.27 4.20 9.31
C ILE A 327 -14.58 3.90 10.04
N SER A 328 -15.68 4.46 9.54
CA SER A 328 -17.03 4.26 10.06
C SER A 328 -17.92 3.63 8.98
N VAL A 329 -18.22 2.34 9.12
CA VAL A 329 -19.15 1.60 8.26
C VAL A 329 -20.54 1.68 8.88
N THR A 330 -21.45 2.38 8.21
CA THR A 330 -22.71 2.81 8.82
C THR A 330 -23.83 2.92 7.79
N ASN A 331 -25.04 3.27 8.24
CA ASN A 331 -26.20 3.55 7.39
C ASN A 331 -26.50 2.42 6.41
N SER A 332 -26.56 1.19 6.92
CA SER A 332 -26.83 -0.04 6.15
C SER A 332 -25.83 -0.32 5.01
N ALA A 333 -24.61 0.23 5.09
CA ALA A 333 -23.54 -0.08 4.16
C ALA A 333 -23.23 -1.59 4.18
N HIS A 334 -23.09 -2.21 3.00
CA HIS A 334 -22.79 -3.63 2.89
C HIS A 334 -21.77 -3.99 1.82
N HIS A 335 -21.18 -5.18 1.92
CA HIS A 335 -20.11 -5.62 1.02
C HIS A 335 -18.92 -4.67 1.09
N VAL A 336 -18.25 -4.68 2.24
CA VAL A 336 -17.13 -3.79 2.54
C VAL A 336 -15.91 -4.61 2.91
N TRP A 337 -14.76 -4.26 2.32
CA TRP A 337 -13.49 -4.90 2.63
C TRP A 337 -12.43 -3.89 3.05
N ILE A 338 -11.94 -4.03 4.28
CA ILE A 338 -10.93 -3.17 4.90
C ILE A 338 -9.69 -4.04 5.11
N ASP A 339 -8.65 -3.82 4.30
CA ASP A 339 -7.55 -4.78 4.21
C ASP A 339 -6.15 -4.18 4.04
N HIS A 340 -5.16 -4.76 4.74
CA HIS A 340 -3.77 -4.28 4.70
C HIS A 340 -3.60 -2.80 5.11
N ASN A 341 -4.43 -2.29 6.02
CA ASN A 341 -4.30 -0.94 6.55
C ASN A 341 -3.52 -0.92 7.86
N GLU A 342 -2.98 0.24 8.23
CA GLU A 342 -2.41 0.47 9.55
C GLU A 342 -3.22 1.53 10.29
N PHE A 343 -3.67 1.24 11.51
CA PHE A 343 -4.41 2.13 12.38
C PHE A 343 -3.55 2.51 13.57
N LEU A 344 -3.22 3.80 13.67
CA LEU A 344 -2.63 4.42 14.85
C LEU A 344 -3.74 5.04 15.71
N PRO A 345 -3.44 5.52 16.94
CA PRO A 345 -4.46 6.08 17.82
C PRO A 345 -5.34 7.14 17.13
N ALA A 346 -6.64 6.97 17.31
CA ALA A 346 -7.72 7.88 16.89
C ALA A 346 -8.42 8.45 18.13
N TYR A 347 -9.26 9.47 17.93
CA TYR A 347 -10.04 10.06 19.02
C TYR A 347 -11.13 9.11 19.55
N ASP A 348 -11.87 8.44 18.64
CA ASP A 348 -12.85 7.40 19.01
C ASP A 348 -12.44 6.00 18.54
N GLY A 349 -13.14 5.41 17.56
CA GLY A 349 -12.87 4.07 17.04
C GLY A 349 -11.78 4.05 15.98
N SER A 350 -11.10 2.92 15.80
CA SER A 350 -10.32 2.71 14.56
C SER A 350 -11.27 2.28 13.43
N VAL A 351 -11.97 1.16 13.59
CA VAL A 351 -12.93 0.66 12.60
C VAL A 351 -14.26 0.29 13.26
N ASP A 352 -15.27 1.11 13.04
CA ASP A 352 -16.62 0.89 13.55
C ASP A 352 -17.57 0.34 12.49
N VAL A 353 -18.35 -0.68 12.83
CA VAL A 353 -19.42 -1.22 11.97
C VAL A 353 -20.75 -1.18 12.72
N LYS A 354 -21.70 -0.38 12.23
CA LYS A 354 -22.93 -0.04 12.97
C LYS A 354 -24.12 0.15 12.06
N ARG A 355 -25.32 0.24 12.64
CA ARG A 355 -26.56 0.65 11.96
C ARG A 355 -26.87 -0.21 10.73
N GLN A 356 -27.07 -1.50 10.96
CA GLN A 356 -27.51 -2.50 9.99
C GLN A 356 -26.51 -2.76 8.85
N SER A 357 -25.28 -2.26 8.97
CA SER A 357 -24.21 -2.65 8.07
C SER A 357 -23.93 -4.15 8.14
N THR A 358 -23.56 -4.78 7.02
CA THR A 358 -23.39 -6.24 6.97
C THR A 358 -22.51 -6.66 5.80
N PHE A 359 -22.06 -7.91 5.76
CA PHE A 359 -21.15 -8.41 4.74
C PHE A 359 -19.84 -7.61 4.72
N VAL A 360 -19.17 -7.54 5.88
CA VAL A 360 -17.91 -6.81 6.05
C VAL A 360 -16.77 -7.78 6.34
N THR A 361 -15.59 -7.51 5.81
CA THR A 361 -14.35 -8.21 6.15
C THR A 361 -13.27 -7.21 6.50
N ILE A 362 -12.63 -7.42 7.63
CA ILE A 362 -11.53 -6.64 8.17
C ILE A 362 -10.34 -7.60 8.27
N SER A 363 -9.40 -7.49 7.35
CA SER A 363 -8.32 -8.48 7.20
C SER A 363 -6.93 -7.89 7.06
N TRP A 364 -5.92 -8.59 7.56
CA TRP A 364 -4.52 -8.19 7.38
C TRP A 364 -4.20 -6.75 7.80
N ASN A 365 -4.97 -6.16 8.70
CA ASN A 365 -4.72 -4.81 9.19
C ASN A 365 -3.82 -4.86 10.43
N ARG A 366 -3.08 -3.77 10.67
CA ARG A 366 -2.33 -3.57 11.91
C ARG A 366 -2.98 -2.47 12.73
N PHE A 367 -3.23 -2.73 14.01
CA PHE A 367 -3.72 -1.77 15.00
C PHE A 367 -2.61 -1.60 16.05
N THR A 368 -1.96 -0.44 16.05
CA THR A 368 -0.78 -0.19 16.89
C THR A 368 -1.11 0.84 17.96
N GLY A 369 -1.17 0.41 19.23
CA GLY A 369 -1.39 1.30 20.37
C GLY A 369 -2.78 1.95 20.45
N THR A 370 -3.76 1.44 19.70
CA THR A 370 -5.13 1.99 19.64
C THR A 370 -5.89 1.73 20.93
N ASP A 371 -6.71 2.68 21.40
CA ASP A 371 -7.59 2.42 22.55
C ASP A 371 -8.80 1.58 22.12
N LYS A 372 -9.72 2.15 21.33
CA LYS A 372 -10.95 1.51 20.86
C LYS A 372 -10.77 1.02 19.43
N SER A 373 -10.38 -0.24 19.25
CA SER A 373 -9.97 -0.76 17.93
C SER A 373 -11.16 -0.99 16.99
N ALA A 374 -12.13 -1.82 17.38
CA ALA A 374 -13.24 -2.19 16.51
C ALA A 374 -14.56 -2.41 17.26
N LEU A 375 -15.49 -1.45 17.13
CA LEU A 375 -16.87 -1.60 17.61
C LEU A 375 -17.74 -2.26 16.53
N LEU A 376 -18.55 -3.24 16.92
CA LEU A 376 -19.55 -3.88 16.07
C LEU A 376 -20.92 -3.79 16.76
N GLY A 377 -21.76 -2.89 16.27
CA GLY A 377 -23.03 -2.52 16.91
C GLY A 377 -22.84 -1.46 17.99
N HIS A 378 -23.37 -0.26 17.73
CA HIS A 378 -23.02 0.94 18.51
C HIS A 378 -23.76 1.06 19.86
N SER A 379 -24.97 0.50 19.98
CA SER A 379 -25.87 0.78 21.11
C SER A 379 -26.66 -0.47 21.50
N ASP A 380 -26.76 -0.76 22.79
CA ASP A 380 -27.60 -1.83 23.36
C ASP A 380 -29.09 -1.59 23.10
N SER A 381 -29.47 -0.33 22.80
CA SER A 381 -30.84 0.07 22.53
C SER A 381 -31.14 0.18 21.02
N TYR A 382 -30.34 -0.44 20.15
CA TYR A 382 -30.55 -0.43 18.71
C TYR A 382 -30.81 -1.84 18.15
N PRO A 383 -31.95 -2.48 18.49
CA PRO A 383 -32.24 -3.85 18.08
C PRO A 383 -32.47 -4.02 16.57
N ALA A 384 -32.54 -2.92 15.81
CA ALA A 384 -32.57 -2.98 14.34
C ALA A 384 -31.31 -3.64 13.74
N ASP A 385 -30.21 -3.70 14.50
CA ASP A 385 -28.98 -4.41 14.10
C ASP A 385 -29.15 -5.95 14.08
N VAL A 386 -30.20 -6.51 14.69
CA VAL A 386 -30.48 -7.96 14.67
C VAL A 386 -30.68 -8.46 13.23
N GLY A 387 -29.97 -9.53 12.87
CA GLY A 387 -29.98 -10.11 11.51
C GLY A 387 -28.92 -9.53 10.56
N TYR A 388 -28.35 -8.38 10.91
CA TYR A 388 -27.25 -7.71 10.20
C TYR A 388 -25.90 -7.99 10.87
N LEU A 389 -24.93 -7.09 10.71
CA LEU A 389 -23.63 -7.10 11.40
C LEU A 389 -22.83 -8.41 11.21
N LYS A 390 -22.97 -9.05 10.03
CA LYS A 390 -22.15 -10.20 9.65
C LYS A 390 -20.77 -9.72 9.24
N VAL A 391 -19.80 -9.86 10.15
CA VAL A 391 -18.43 -9.35 9.98
C VAL A 391 -17.40 -10.43 10.22
N THR A 392 -16.38 -10.46 9.36
CA THR A 392 -15.21 -11.34 9.48
C THR A 392 -13.98 -10.51 9.87
N TYR A 393 -13.25 -10.95 10.88
CA TYR A 393 -11.96 -10.40 11.30
C TYR A 393 -10.91 -11.49 11.13
N HIS A 394 -9.94 -11.32 10.24
CA HIS A 394 -8.86 -12.31 10.12
C HIS A 394 -7.49 -11.76 9.79
N HIS A 395 -6.46 -12.43 10.31
CA HIS A 395 -5.06 -12.08 10.06
C HIS A 395 -4.70 -10.64 10.43
N ASN A 396 -5.47 -10.01 11.32
CA ASN A 396 -5.13 -8.70 11.85
C ASN A 396 -4.10 -8.83 12.98
N LEU A 397 -3.23 -7.83 13.09
CA LEU A 397 -2.33 -7.62 14.21
C LEU A 397 -2.91 -6.56 15.14
N PHE A 398 -3.26 -6.94 16.35
CA PHE A 398 -3.60 -6.03 17.45
C PHE A 398 -2.42 -5.97 18.42
N ASP A 399 -1.72 -4.83 18.44
CA ASP A 399 -0.39 -4.70 19.02
C ASP A 399 -0.32 -3.53 20.01
N GLY A 400 -0.31 -3.83 21.30
CA GLY A 400 -0.34 -2.84 22.36
C GLY A 400 -1.64 -2.03 22.41
N SER A 401 -2.72 -2.54 21.80
CA SER A 401 -4.04 -1.91 21.80
C SER A 401 -4.82 -2.23 23.07
N ASN A 402 -5.82 -1.42 23.41
CA ASN A 402 -6.48 -1.54 24.71
C ASN A 402 -7.72 -2.45 24.68
N GLN A 403 -8.69 -2.19 23.79
CA GLN A 403 -10.00 -2.83 23.83
C GLN A 403 -10.72 -2.93 22.47
N ARG A 404 -11.79 -3.73 22.45
CA ARG A 404 -12.76 -3.91 21.34
C ARG A 404 -12.15 -4.59 20.11
N HIS A 405 -11.91 -5.91 20.17
CA HIS A 405 -11.25 -6.62 19.08
C HIS A 405 -11.97 -7.87 18.50
N PRO A 406 -13.27 -7.81 18.15
CA PRO A 406 -14.19 -6.67 18.27
C PRO A 406 -14.95 -6.67 19.60
N ARG A 407 -15.68 -5.57 19.86
CA ARG A 407 -16.82 -5.59 20.78
C ARG A 407 -18.11 -5.70 19.97
N ALA A 408 -18.74 -6.85 20.00
CA ALA A 408 -19.88 -7.21 19.16
C ALA A 408 -21.21 -7.18 19.93
N ARG A 409 -22.23 -6.61 19.29
CA ARG A 409 -23.64 -6.60 19.72
C ARG A 409 -24.52 -7.07 18.59
N PHE A 410 -25.54 -7.86 18.89
CA PHE A 410 -26.58 -8.40 17.99
C PHE A 410 -26.12 -9.24 16.78
N GLY A 411 -24.91 -9.03 16.25
CA GLY A 411 -24.40 -9.70 15.06
C GLY A 411 -24.34 -11.21 15.23
N GLU A 412 -24.86 -11.92 14.24
CA GLU A 412 -24.93 -13.39 14.22
C GLU A 412 -24.86 -13.91 12.78
N PRO A 413 -23.88 -14.74 12.44
CA PRO A 413 -22.63 -14.96 13.18
C PRO A 413 -21.59 -13.87 12.88
N VAL A 414 -20.70 -13.63 13.85
CA VAL A 414 -19.45 -12.86 13.69
C VAL A 414 -18.29 -13.86 13.71
N HIS A 415 -17.36 -13.74 12.77
CA HIS A 415 -16.25 -14.69 12.64
C HIS A 415 -14.90 -14.00 12.90
N VAL A 416 -14.15 -14.49 13.87
CA VAL A 416 -12.87 -13.94 14.30
C VAL A 416 -11.83 -15.06 14.24
N TYR A 417 -10.98 -15.06 13.23
CA TYR A 417 -10.02 -16.15 13.04
C TYR A 417 -8.61 -15.75 12.61
N ASN A 418 -7.62 -16.53 13.05
CA ASN A 418 -6.20 -16.32 12.71
C ASN A 418 -5.69 -14.88 12.94
N ASN A 419 -6.24 -14.13 13.91
CA ASN A 419 -5.71 -12.83 14.33
C ASN A 419 -4.64 -13.01 15.40
N TYR A 420 -3.71 -12.06 15.45
CA TYR A 420 -2.67 -11.99 16.47
C TYR A 420 -2.97 -10.85 17.45
N TYR A 421 -3.18 -11.18 18.71
CA TYR A 421 -3.38 -10.25 19.82
C TYR A 421 -2.14 -10.25 20.69
N ARG A 422 -1.49 -9.10 20.84
CA ARG A 422 -0.27 -8.94 21.64
C ARG A 422 -0.39 -7.74 22.57
N ASP A 423 -0.10 -7.97 23.85
CA ASP A 423 -0.01 -6.95 24.89
C ASP A 423 -1.28 -6.10 24.99
N ILE A 424 -2.44 -6.77 25.05
CA ILE A 424 -3.74 -6.10 25.07
C ILE A 424 -4.06 -5.58 26.47
N GLY A 425 -4.31 -4.27 26.57
CA GLY A 425 -4.42 -3.56 27.86
C GLY A 425 -5.66 -3.90 28.69
N LEU A 426 -6.82 -4.08 28.05
CA LEU A 426 -8.10 -4.29 28.74
C LEU A 426 -8.73 -5.63 28.36
N TYR A 427 -9.09 -5.86 27.09
CA TYR A 427 -9.66 -7.13 26.65
C TYR A 427 -9.58 -7.35 25.14
N GLY A 428 -9.61 -8.62 24.73
CA GLY A 428 -9.66 -9.04 23.33
C GLY A 428 -11.06 -8.89 22.72
N VAL A 429 -11.76 -10.02 22.56
CA VAL A 429 -13.10 -10.11 21.96
C VAL A 429 -14.16 -9.94 23.04
N ALA A 430 -15.25 -9.22 22.75
CA ALA A 430 -16.43 -9.22 23.61
C ALA A 430 -17.68 -9.53 22.78
N SER A 431 -18.41 -10.57 23.16
CA SER A 431 -19.74 -10.88 22.64
C SER A 431 -20.78 -10.40 23.65
N THR A 432 -21.63 -9.47 23.24
CA THR A 432 -22.65 -8.84 24.09
C THR A 432 -23.98 -8.73 23.34
N GLU A 433 -25.06 -8.40 24.05
CA GLU A 433 -26.39 -8.16 23.47
C GLU A 433 -26.82 -9.27 22.51
N ASN A 434 -26.66 -10.52 22.96
CA ASN A 434 -27.07 -11.71 22.23
C ASN A 434 -26.38 -11.88 20.83
N ALA A 435 -25.27 -11.18 20.58
CA ALA A 435 -24.38 -11.49 19.46
C ALA A 435 -23.88 -12.93 19.57
N GLY A 436 -23.54 -13.57 18.46
CA GLY A 436 -22.80 -14.83 18.48
C GLY A 436 -21.53 -14.74 17.67
N VAL A 437 -20.44 -15.02 18.37
CA VAL A 437 -19.09 -14.86 17.85
C VAL A 437 -18.40 -16.22 17.83
N VAL A 438 -17.81 -16.57 16.69
CA VAL A 438 -16.88 -17.69 16.56
C VAL A 438 -15.46 -17.14 16.64
N VAL A 439 -14.71 -17.54 17.66
CA VAL A 439 -13.31 -17.16 17.88
C VAL A 439 -12.42 -18.37 17.66
N GLU A 440 -11.74 -18.46 16.53
CA GLU A 440 -10.99 -19.68 16.19
C GLU A 440 -9.61 -19.49 15.55
N GLY A 441 -8.65 -20.34 15.92
CA GLY A 441 -7.32 -20.29 15.32
C GLY A 441 -6.52 -19.00 15.62
N ASN A 442 -6.92 -18.20 16.61
CA ASN A 442 -6.24 -16.96 16.97
C ASN A 442 -5.09 -17.21 17.95
N TYR A 443 -4.14 -16.28 17.99
CA TYR A 443 -3.04 -16.28 18.95
C TYR A 443 -3.15 -15.08 19.89
N PHE A 444 -3.27 -15.34 21.19
CA PHE A 444 -3.31 -14.32 22.24
C PHE A 444 -2.03 -14.39 23.07
N GLU A 445 -1.30 -13.29 23.10
CA GLU A 445 -0.07 -13.10 23.89
C GLU A 445 -0.26 -11.94 24.87
N ASN A 446 -0.06 -12.22 26.17
CA ASN A 446 -0.17 -11.24 27.24
C ASN A 446 -1.53 -10.52 27.26
N VAL A 447 -2.62 -11.27 27.12
CA VAL A 447 -3.99 -10.75 27.15
C VAL A 447 -4.70 -11.27 28.39
N ALA A 448 -4.86 -10.40 29.40
CA ALA A 448 -5.48 -10.78 30.67
C ALA A 448 -6.92 -11.31 30.50
N TYR A 449 -7.69 -10.70 29.58
CA TYR A 449 -9.07 -11.08 29.29
C TYR A 449 -9.26 -11.29 27.78
N PRO A 450 -8.96 -12.50 27.24
CA PRO A 450 -9.04 -12.73 25.80
C PRO A 450 -10.47 -12.63 25.24
N CYS A 451 -11.46 -13.05 26.02
CA CYS A 451 -12.86 -13.05 25.61
C CYS A 451 -13.80 -12.71 26.76
N TYR A 452 -14.86 -11.96 26.46
CA TYR A 452 -16.07 -11.80 27.28
C TYR A 452 -17.30 -12.34 26.52
N SER A 453 -18.23 -12.99 27.23
CA SER A 453 -19.48 -13.50 26.63
C SER A 453 -20.63 -13.66 27.62
N VAL A 454 -20.69 -14.79 28.36
CA VAL A 454 -21.91 -15.21 29.10
C VAL A 454 -22.22 -14.34 30.33
N GLY A 455 -21.23 -13.60 30.82
CA GLY A 455 -21.37 -12.58 31.85
C GLY A 455 -21.65 -11.18 31.31
N GLY A 456 -21.68 -10.99 29.98
CA GLY A 456 -21.75 -9.68 29.36
C GLY A 456 -20.45 -8.88 29.51
N TYR A 457 -20.52 -7.57 29.28
CA TYR A 457 -19.40 -6.68 29.53
C TYR A 457 -19.89 -5.25 29.82
N ALA A 458 -19.41 -4.67 30.92
CA ALA A 458 -19.93 -3.43 31.48
C ALA A 458 -21.47 -3.50 31.62
N GLU A 459 -22.19 -2.51 31.13
CA GLU A 459 -23.66 -2.47 31.19
C GLU A 459 -24.34 -3.36 30.13
N SER A 460 -23.58 -3.90 29.16
CA SER A 460 -24.16 -4.68 28.08
C SER A 460 -24.43 -6.12 28.51
N ALA A 461 -25.62 -6.61 28.18
CA ALA A 461 -26.11 -7.93 28.48
C ALA A 461 -25.24 -9.02 27.79
N PRO A 462 -25.33 -10.28 28.26
CA PRO A 462 -24.57 -11.39 27.71
C PRO A 462 -24.74 -11.60 26.20
N GLY A 463 -23.66 -12.05 25.57
CA GLY A 463 -23.66 -12.63 24.23
C GLY A 463 -23.42 -14.14 24.25
N ARG A 464 -23.26 -14.71 23.06
CA ARG A 464 -22.86 -16.10 22.83
C ARG A 464 -21.49 -16.11 22.17
N LEU A 465 -20.63 -17.05 22.56
CA LEU A 465 -19.30 -17.16 21.97
C LEU A 465 -18.88 -18.62 21.99
N VAL A 466 -18.46 -19.12 20.83
CA VAL A 466 -17.78 -20.41 20.72
C VAL A 466 -16.33 -20.16 20.37
N GLN A 467 -15.43 -20.91 21.00
CA GLN A 467 -13.99 -20.76 20.77
C GLN A 467 -13.34 -22.12 20.54
N ARG A 468 -12.41 -22.19 19.59
CA ARG A 468 -11.71 -23.43 19.23
C ARG A 468 -10.33 -23.15 18.63
N SER A 469 -9.39 -24.05 18.84
CA SER A 469 -8.06 -24.00 18.21
C SER A 469 -7.27 -22.70 18.43
N ASN A 470 -7.58 -21.93 19.48
CA ASN A 470 -6.82 -20.74 19.85
C ASN A 470 -5.58 -21.10 20.68
N VAL A 471 -4.56 -20.26 20.64
CA VAL A 471 -3.39 -20.33 21.52
C VAL A 471 -3.39 -19.14 22.48
N PHE A 472 -3.16 -19.41 23.77
CA PHE A 472 -3.10 -18.41 24.84
C PHE A 472 -1.73 -18.51 25.54
N VAL A 473 -0.90 -17.49 25.40
CA VAL A 473 0.42 -17.37 26.04
C VAL A 473 0.40 -16.16 26.96
N GLY A 474 0.77 -16.34 28.23
CA GLY A 474 0.71 -15.26 29.22
C GLY A 474 -0.68 -14.62 29.37
N SER A 475 -1.73 -15.34 28.99
CA SER A 475 -3.09 -14.81 28.82
C SER A 475 -4.08 -15.52 29.74
N GLY A 476 -5.21 -14.87 30.02
CA GLY A 476 -6.29 -15.44 30.81
C GLY A 476 -7.16 -16.44 30.05
N THR A 477 -8.27 -16.84 30.65
CA THR A 477 -9.25 -17.75 30.03
C THR A 477 -10.19 -16.99 29.11
N CYS A 478 -10.43 -17.50 27.90
CA CYS A 478 -11.48 -17.01 27.02
C CYS A 478 -12.85 -17.45 27.56
N GLU A 479 -13.68 -16.50 28.01
CA GLU A 479 -15.07 -16.77 28.37
C GLU A 479 -15.89 -17.14 27.13
N ALA A 480 -16.50 -18.33 27.15
CA ALA A 480 -17.28 -18.87 26.04
C ALA A 480 -18.54 -19.58 26.55
N GLY A 481 -19.58 -19.60 25.74
CA GLY A 481 -20.83 -20.31 26.04
C GLY A 481 -21.95 -19.97 25.05
N GLY A 482 -22.98 -20.82 25.04
CA GLY A 482 -24.08 -20.74 24.08
C GLY A 482 -23.78 -21.47 22.77
N ALA A 483 -24.58 -21.17 21.74
CA ALA A 483 -24.43 -21.71 20.39
C ALA A 483 -24.40 -20.56 19.37
N VAL A 484 -23.60 -20.72 18.32
CA VAL A 484 -23.41 -19.73 17.25
C VAL A 484 -23.51 -20.46 15.92
N GLN A 485 -24.14 -19.84 14.93
CA GLN A 485 -24.23 -20.36 13.58
C GLN A 485 -22.84 -20.44 12.96
N GLU A 486 -22.53 -21.58 12.31
CA GLU A 486 -21.21 -21.80 11.74
C GLU A 486 -20.93 -20.87 10.54
N PRO A 487 -19.82 -20.10 10.54
CA PRO A 487 -19.43 -19.24 9.41
C PRO A 487 -19.26 -19.99 8.10
N SER A 488 -18.87 -21.27 8.15
CA SER A 488 -18.71 -22.15 6.99
C SER A 488 -20.02 -22.42 6.23
N SER A 489 -21.18 -22.12 6.84
CA SER A 489 -22.47 -22.14 6.15
C SER A 489 -22.66 -20.96 5.17
N TYR A 490 -21.82 -19.93 5.25
CA TYR A 490 -21.90 -18.72 4.41
C TYR A 490 -20.78 -18.63 3.38
N TYR A 491 -19.56 -19.02 3.74
CA TYR A 491 -18.40 -18.97 2.85
C TYR A 491 -17.38 -20.06 3.22
N SER A 492 -16.54 -20.44 2.27
CA SER A 492 -15.41 -21.33 2.52
C SER A 492 -14.23 -20.55 3.08
N TYR A 493 -13.50 -21.14 4.02
CA TYR A 493 -12.25 -20.60 4.56
C TYR A 493 -11.35 -21.74 5.02
N SER A 494 -10.07 -21.45 5.23
CA SER A 494 -9.10 -22.39 5.81
C SER A 494 -8.45 -21.75 7.02
N LEU A 495 -8.28 -22.53 8.09
CA LEU A 495 -7.57 -22.10 9.28
C LEU A 495 -6.09 -22.46 9.16
N SER A 496 -5.23 -21.47 9.37
CA SER A 496 -3.85 -21.75 9.71
C SER A 496 -3.76 -22.24 11.16
N PRO A 497 -2.78 -23.09 11.52
CA PRO A 497 -2.51 -23.39 12.92
C PRO A 497 -2.30 -22.09 13.71
N ALA A 498 -2.95 -21.93 14.86
CA ALA A 498 -2.82 -20.72 15.66
C ALA A 498 -1.35 -20.40 16.01
N SER A 499 -0.50 -21.42 16.20
CA SER A 499 0.93 -21.24 16.46
C SER A 499 1.72 -20.58 15.33
N SER A 500 1.24 -20.62 14.08
CA SER A 500 1.91 -19.95 12.95
C SER A 500 1.43 -18.50 12.73
N VAL A 501 0.34 -18.11 13.39
CA VAL A 501 -0.29 -16.78 13.24
C VAL A 501 0.68 -15.64 13.56
N PRO A 502 1.46 -15.65 14.66
CA PRO A 502 2.38 -14.54 14.95
C PRO A 502 3.34 -14.23 13.81
N ALA A 503 3.96 -15.27 13.23
CA ALA A 503 4.90 -15.10 12.12
C ALA A 503 4.21 -14.62 10.85
N ALA A 504 3.09 -15.26 10.47
CA ALA A 504 2.37 -14.92 9.25
C ALA A 504 1.80 -13.49 9.30
N VAL A 505 1.12 -13.15 10.39
CA VAL A 505 0.48 -11.84 10.58
C VAL A 505 1.51 -10.72 10.72
N THR A 506 2.61 -10.93 11.44
CA THR A 506 3.68 -9.91 11.53
C THR A 506 4.32 -9.62 10.17
N ALA A 507 4.43 -10.64 9.31
CA ALA A 507 5.01 -10.49 7.98
C ALA A 507 4.05 -9.85 6.96
N GLY A 508 2.75 -10.15 7.06
CA GLY A 508 1.75 -9.74 6.05
C GLY A 508 0.89 -8.54 6.43
N ALA A 509 0.62 -8.28 7.71
CA ALA A 509 -0.36 -7.26 8.08
C ALA A 509 0.18 -5.82 7.95
N GLY A 510 -0.71 -4.90 7.55
CA GLY A 510 -0.46 -3.47 7.45
C GLY A 510 -0.02 -2.99 6.07
N VAL A 511 0.36 -1.71 6.00
CA VAL A 511 0.72 -1.04 4.75
C VAL A 511 2.04 -1.54 4.15
N GLY A 512 2.17 -1.43 2.83
CA GLY A 512 3.36 -1.84 2.09
C GLY A 512 3.51 -3.34 1.89
N ARG A 513 2.41 -4.10 2.03
CA ARG A 513 2.39 -5.58 2.01
C ARG A 513 1.40 -6.18 1.00
N LEU A 514 0.79 -5.35 0.15
CA LEU A 514 -0.15 -5.77 -0.90
C LEU A 514 0.48 -6.60 -2.02
#